data_AF-A0A392PL99-F1
#
_entry.id   AF-A0A392PL99-F1
#
_cell.length_a   1.000
_cell.length_b   1.000
_cell.length_c   1.000
_cell.angle_alpha   90.00
_cell.angle_beta   90.00
_cell.angle_gamma   90.00
#
_symmetry.space_group_name_H-M   'P 1'
#
loop_
_entity.id
_entity.type
_entity.pdbx_description
1 polymer ?
#
loop_
_entity_poly.entity_id
_entity_poly.type
_entity_poly.pdbx_seq_one_letter_code
_entity_poly.pdbx_strand_id
1 'polypeptide(L)'
;METGQQYAPRQLVRDVSERPVLRLVPHIGYVSLFPFMGRIIPSGSWILEKQLELISNNSLLWTDYGLRSLGKTSSMYMKRNTEHDPPYWRGPIWINMNYRILSALHHYSKENGPYQDKAKAIYTELRSNLI
;
A
#
# COMPACT_ATOMS: atom_id res chain seq x y z
N MET A 1 -55.58 -13.58 -10.91
CA MET A 1 -54.65 -14.54 -10.28
C MET A 1 -53.25 -14.04 -10.59
N GLU A 2 -52.62 -13.31 -9.68
CA GLU A 2 -51.25 -12.84 -9.88
C GLU A 2 -50.29 -13.90 -9.36
N THR A 3 -49.63 -14.60 -10.28
CA THR A 3 -48.50 -15.47 -9.97
C THR A 3 -47.26 -14.60 -9.78
N GLY A 4 -47.03 -14.16 -8.55
CA GLY A 4 -45.78 -13.50 -8.16
C GLY A 4 -44.62 -14.49 -8.27
N GLN A 5 -43.79 -14.36 -9.31
CA GLN A 5 -42.54 -15.10 -9.40
C GLN A 5 -41.59 -14.62 -8.29
N GLN A 6 -41.49 -15.40 -7.21
CA GLN A 6 -40.43 -15.24 -6.20
C GLN A 6 -39.10 -15.66 -6.84
N TYR A 7 -38.35 -14.70 -7.37
CA TYR A 7 -36.96 -14.91 -7.69
C TYR A 7 -36.15 -14.94 -6.39
N ALA A 8 -35.47 -16.05 -6.11
CA ALA A 8 -34.50 -16.11 -5.02
C ALA A 8 -33.43 -15.02 -5.25
N PRO A 9 -33.04 -14.26 -4.21
CA PRO A 9 -32.05 -13.19 -4.38
C PRO A 9 -30.72 -13.78 -4.86
N ARG A 10 -30.14 -13.19 -5.91
CA ARG A 10 -28.83 -13.58 -6.43
C ARG A 10 -27.78 -13.30 -5.37
N GLN A 11 -27.13 -14.35 -4.86
CA GLN A 11 -26.09 -14.24 -3.84
C GLN A 11 -24.69 -14.45 -4.45
N LEU A 12 -23.79 -13.50 -4.22
CA LEU A 12 -22.37 -13.66 -4.55
C LEU A 12 -21.64 -14.30 -3.38
N VAL A 13 -21.00 -15.44 -3.63
CA VAL A 13 -20.18 -16.16 -2.65
C VAL A 13 -18.74 -16.24 -3.11
N ARG A 14 -17.79 -16.21 -2.17
CA ARG A 14 -16.38 -16.43 -2.46
C ARG A 14 -16.17 -17.89 -2.82
N ASP A 15 -15.54 -18.12 -3.96
CA ASP A 15 -15.05 -19.44 -4.35
C ASP A 15 -13.54 -19.58 -4.05
N VAL A 16 -13.09 -20.78 -3.70
CA VAL A 16 -11.71 -21.10 -3.36
C VAL A 16 -11.26 -22.28 -4.20
N SER A 17 -10.41 -22.01 -5.19
CA SER A 17 -9.98 -22.99 -6.19
C SER A 17 -8.99 -24.03 -5.65
N GLU A 18 -8.23 -23.70 -4.60
CA GLU A 18 -7.13 -24.52 -4.10
C GLU A 18 -7.05 -24.49 -2.57
N ARG A 19 -6.53 -25.57 -1.97
CA ARG A 19 -6.31 -25.65 -0.53
C ARG A 19 -5.17 -24.69 -0.12
N PRO A 20 -5.37 -23.83 0.89
CA PRO A 20 -4.33 -22.92 1.32
C PRO A 20 -3.14 -23.65 1.95
N VAL A 21 -1.95 -23.09 1.77
CA VAL A 21 -0.68 -23.54 2.37
C VAL A 21 0.00 -22.37 3.09
N LEU A 22 0.83 -22.67 4.10
CA LEU A 22 1.59 -21.65 4.83
C LEU A 22 2.58 -20.95 3.89
N ARG A 23 2.47 -19.62 3.78
CA ARG A 23 3.35 -18.76 2.99
C ARG A 23 3.23 -17.30 3.42
N LEU A 24 4.16 -16.46 2.97
CA LEU A 24 4.00 -15.02 3.03
C LEU A 24 2.89 -14.55 2.08
N VAL A 25 2.06 -13.61 2.54
CA VAL A 25 0.96 -13.04 1.76
C VAL A 25 1.53 -11.99 0.79
N PRO A 26 1.38 -12.16 -0.54
CA PRO A 26 2.08 -11.35 -1.54
C PRO A 26 1.34 -10.04 -1.83
N HIS A 27 1.18 -9.20 -0.82
CA HIS A 27 0.49 -7.91 -0.93
C HIS A 27 1.42 -6.79 -0.46
N ILE A 28 2.00 -6.09 -1.42
CA ILE A 28 2.79 -4.89 -1.12
C ILE A 28 1.86 -3.69 -0.98
N GLY A 29 1.95 -3.02 0.15
CA GLY A 29 1.14 -1.84 0.47
C GLY A 29 1.66 -1.16 1.73
N TYR A 30 0.83 -0.34 2.37
CA TYR A 30 1.26 0.37 3.59
C TYR A 30 1.78 -0.57 4.67
N VAL A 31 1.18 -1.75 4.85
CA VAL A 31 1.61 -2.74 5.86
C VAL A 31 3.07 -3.14 5.65
N SER A 32 3.52 -3.30 4.41
CA SER A 32 4.91 -3.62 4.06
C SER A 32 5.91 -2.55 4.48
N LEU A 33 5.44 -1.31 4.67
CA LEU A 33 6.24 -0.15 5.04
C LEU A 33 6.22 0.14 6.56
N PHE A 34 5.58 -0.70 7.39
CA PHE A 34 5.49 -0.44 8.84
C PHE A 34 6.85 -0.33 9.53
N PRO A 35 7.85 -1.19 9.24
CA PRO A 35 9.18 -1.02 9.81
C PRO A 35 9.83 0.32 9.43
N PHE A 36 9.63 0.75 8.18
CA PHE A 36 10.10 2.04 7.70
C PHE A 36 9.41 3.21 8.41
N MET A 37 8.06 3.20 8.48
CA MET A 37 7.27 4.22 9.19
C MET A 37 7.57 4.28 10.69
N GLY A 38 7.95 3.15 11.29
CA GLY A 38 8.38 3.07 12.69
C GLY A 38 9.82 3.52 12.92
N ARG A 39 10.58 3.78 11.86
CA ARG A 39 12.02 4.16 11.91
C ARG A 39 12.88 3.11 12.64
N ILE A 40 12.47 1.85 12.61
CA ILE A 40 13.18 0.76 13.30
C ILE A 40 14.26 0.12 12.42
N ILE A 41 14.38 0.54 11.15
CA ILE A 41 15.40 0.05 10.23
C ILE A 41 16.67 0.89 10.42
N PRO A 42 17.85 0.28 10.68
CA PRO A 42 19.11 1.01 10.76
C PRO A 42 19.45 1.74 9.45
N SER A 43 20.01 2.95 9.54
CA SER A 43 20.31 3.80 8.38
C SER A 43 21.30 3.18 7.37
N GLY A 44 22.20 2.31 7.84
CA GLY A 44 23.14 1.55 7.01
C GLY A 44 22.61 0.23 6.45
N SER A 45 21.36 -0.16 6.76
CA SER A 45 20.83 -1.46 6.34
C SER A 45 20.35 -1.44 4.89
N TRP A 46 20.74 -2.45 4.10
CA TRP A 46 20.20 -2.67 2.75
C TRP A 46 18.67 -2.80 2.70
N ILE A 47 18.03 -3.15 3.83
CA ILE A 47 16.56 -3.19 3.94
C ILE A 47 15.97 -1.78 3.75
N LEU A 48 16.66 -0.73 4.24
CA LEU A 48 16.22 0.66 4.05
C LEU A 48 16.19 1.01 2.56
N GLU A 49 17.22 0.60 1.80
CA GLU A 49 17.25 0.80 0.35
C GLU A 49 16.05 0.16 -0.34
N LYS A 50 15.71 -1.09 0.02
CA LYS A 50 14.56 -1.79 -0.54
C LYS A 50 13.24 -1.09 -0.20
N GLN A 51 13.11 -0.54 1.00
CA GLN A 51 11.92 0.25 1.37
C GLN A 51 11.82 1.54 0.54
N LEU A 52 12.94 2.25 0.34
CA LEU A 52 12.99 3.44 -0.52
C LEU A 52 12.65 3.10 -1.97
N GLU A 53 13.15 1.97 -2.50
CA GLU A 53 12.80 1.48 -3.84
C GLU A 53 11.30 1.15 -3.97
N LEU A 54 10.69 0.52 -2.97
CA LEU A 54 9.25 0.23 -2.97
C LEU A 54 8.42 1.52 -2.94
N ILE A 55 8.84 2.49 -2.13
CA ILE A 55 8.18 3.80 -2.00
C ILE A 55 8.23 4.53 -3.34
N SER A 56 9.40 4.69 -3.95
CA SER A 56 9.62 5.47 -5.17
C SER A 56 9.21 4.75 -6.48
N ASN A 57 8.53 3.60 -6.39
CA ASN A 57 8.15 2.82 -7.57
C ASN A 57 6.78 3.26 -8.12
N ASN A 58 6.81 3.95 -9.27
CA ASN A 58 5.64 4.42 -10.03
C ASN A 58 4.67 3.33 -10.46
N SER A 59 5.19 2.15 -10.78
CA SER A 59 4.38 0.99 -11.17
C SER A 59 3.74 0.28 -9.97
N LEU A 60 4.12 0.65 -8.74
CA LEU A 60 3.66 0.02 -7.51
C LEU A 60 2.82 0.97 -6.64
N LEU A 61 3.48 1.79 -5.81
CA LEU A 61 2.83 2.63 -4.80
C LEU A 61 2.76 4.11 -5.19
N TRP A 62 3.75 4.60 -5.95
CA TRP A 62 3.89 6.04 -6.21
C TRP A 62 2.85 6.60 -7.18
N THR A 63 2.38 7.81 -6.88
CA THR A 63 1.47 8.62 -7.69
C THR A 63 1.81 10.11 -7.54
N ASP A 64 1.26 10.93 -8.44
CA ASP A 64 1.35 12.40 -8.39
C ASP A 64 0.50 13.03 -7.27
N TYR A 65 -0.19 12.21 -6.46
CA TYR A 65 -1.10 12.64 -5.38
C TYR A 65 -0.74 12.00 -4.02
N GLY A 66 0.41 11.32 -3.93
CA GLY A 66 0.84 10.54 -2.77
C GLY A 66 0.95 9.03 -3.04
N LEU A 67 1.15 8.23 -2.00
CA LEU A 67 1.31 6.78 -2.09
C LEU A 67 -0.02 6.05 -1.96
N ARG A 68 -0.22 5.02 -2.79
CA ARG A 68 -1.37 4.11 -2.74
C ARG A 68 -1.32 3.22 -1.49
N SER A 69 -2.49 2.86 -0.94
CA SER A 69 -2.55 1.92 0.18
C SER A 69 -2.12 0.50 -0.16
N LEU A 70 -2.27 0.11 -1.42
CA LEU A 70 -1.95 -1.21 -1.95
C LEU A 70 -1.39 -1.06 -3.37
N GLY A 71 -0.33 -1.81 -3.68
CA GLY A 71 0.32 -1.79 -4.97
C GLY A 71 -0.56 -2.33 -6.09
N LYS A 72 -0.39 -1.76 -7.30
CA LYS A 72 -1.14 -2.17 -8.51
C LYS A 72 -0.93 -3.64 -8.89
N THR A 73 0.17 -4.24 -8.47
CA THR A 73 0.49 -5.66 -8.72
C THR A 73 -0.27 -6.63 -7.82
N SER A 74 -0.96 -6.14 -6.79
CA SER A 74 -1.78 -7.01 -5.93
C SER A 74 -3.04 -7.47 -6.68
N SER A 75 -3.37 -8.75 -6.55
CA SER A 75 -4.65 -9.31 -7.01
C SER A 75 -5.87 -8.65 -6.36
N MET A 76 -5.68 -7.96 -5.23
CA MET A 76 -6.72 -7.27 -4.48
C MET A 76 -6.83 -5.78 -4.83
N TYR A 77 -5.97 -5.23 -5.71
CA TYR A 77 -6.00 -3.81 -6.08
C TYR A 77 -7.36 -3.42 -6.67
N MET A 78 -7.99 -2.40 -6.06
CA MET A 78 -9.32 -1.89 -6.38
C MET A 78 -10.45 -2.94 -6.38
N LYS A 79 -10.25 -4.12 -5.79
CA LYS A 79 -11.28 -5.15 -5.68
C LYS A 79 -12.23 -4.87 -4.51
N ARG A 80 -13.53 -4.97 -4.75
CA ARG A 80 -14.57 -4.96 -3.71
C ARG A 80 -14.43 -6.20 -2.82
N ASN A 81 -14.85 -6.10 -1.57
CA ASN A 81 -14.85 -7.26 -0.68
C ASN A 81 -16.16 -8.07 -0.80
N THR A 82 -17.26 -7.36 -1.01
CA THR A 82 -18.60 -7.91 -1.25
C THR A 82 -19.28 -7.07 -2.33
N GLU A 83 -20.55 -7.36 -2.61
CA GLU A 83 -21.39 -6.52 -3.46
C GLU A 83 -21.60 -5.10 -2.89
N HIS A 84 -21.47 -4.92 -1.58
CA HIS A 84 -21.77 -3.64 -0.93
C HIS A 84 -20.53 -2.96 -0.34
N ASP A 85 -19.41 -3.67 -0.23
CA ASP A 85 -18.17 -3.16 0.36
C ASP A 85 -17.14 -2.77 -0.72
N PRO A 86 -17.05 -1.48 -1.11
CA PRO A 86 -16.05 -1.01 -2.07
C PRO A 86 -14.61 -1.11 -1.54
N PRO A 87 -13.58 -1.03 -2.41
CA PRO A 87 -12.19 -1.02 -1.99
C PRO A 87 -11.85 0.22 -1.15
N TYR A 88 -11.45 0.02 0.11
CA TYR A 88 -11.11 1.12 1.02
C TYR A 88 -9.60 1.28 1.24
N TRP A 89 -8.95 0.21 1.71
CA TRP A 89 -7.48 0.12 1.85
C TRP A 89 -6.81 -0.66 0.71
N ARG A 90 -7.47 -0.75 -0.45
CA ARG A 90 -7.01 -1.55 -1.61
C ARG A 90 -6.55 -0.71 -2.81
N GLY A 91 -6.04 0.49 -2.56
CA GLY A 91 -5.58 1.40 -3.62
C GLY A 91 -5.65 2.87 -3.25
N PRO A 92 -6.73 3.36 -2.60
CA PRO A 92 -6.87 4.76 -2.22
C PRO A 92 -5.70 5.31 -1.39
N ILE A 93 -5.47 6.63 -1.51
CA ILE A 93 -4.41 7.35 -0.82
C ILE A 93 -4.94 7.87 0.52
N TRP A 94 -4.15 7.71 1.57
CA TRP A 94 -4.55 8.04 2.94
C TRP A 94 -3.51 8.94 3.59
N ILE A 95 -3.95 10.13 4.02
CA ILE A 95 -3.02 11.18 4.47
C ILE A 95 -2.31 10.81 5.77
N ASN A 96 -2.96 10.11 6.69
CA ASN A 96 -2.33 9.64 7.93
C ASN A 96 -1.15 8.69 7.66
N MET A 97 -1.28 7.79 6.67
CA MET A 97 -0.20 6.87 6.30
C MET A 97 0.90 7.59 5.53
N ASN A 98 0.54 8.45 4.58
CA ASN A 98 1.48 9.27 3.82
C ASN A 98 2.28 10.20 4.74
N TYR A 99 1.65 10.79 5.76
CA TYR A 99 2.32 11.60 6.78
C TYR A 99 3.38 10.79 7.53
N ARG A 100 3.08 9.55 7.95
CA ARG A 100 4.07 8.70 8.63
C ARG A 100 5.23 8.33 7.72
N ILE A 101 4.98 8.08 6.44
CA ILE A 101 6.02 7.79 5.44
C ILE A 101 6.89 9.03 5.20
N LEU A 102 6.29 10.19 4.97
CA LEU A 102 7.01 11.47 4.87
C LEU A 102 7.86 11.75 6.11
N SER A 103 7.30 11.51 7.30
CA SER A 103 7.99 11.73 8.57
C SER A 103 9.22 10.81 8.72
N ALA A 104 9.12 9.56 8.26
CA ALA A 104 10.26 8.64 8.23
C ALA A 104 11.28 9.01 7.15
N LEU A 105 10.85 9.39 5.94
CA LEU A 105 11.75 9.89 4.89
C LEU A 105 12.53 11.11 5.37
N HIS A 106 11.87 12.04 6.05
CA HIS A 106 12.52 13.21 6.64
C HIS A 106 13.57 12.83 7.70
N HIS A 107 13.26 11.86 8.56
CA HIS A 107 14.23 11.33 9.53
C HIS A 107 15.45 10.73 8.81
N TYR A 108 15.25 9.80 7.88
CA TYR A 108 16.36 9.17 7.15
C TYR A 108 17.13 10.13 6.24
N SER A 109 16.55 11.26 5.83
CA SER A 109 17.27 12.33 5.12
C SER A 109 18.28 13.09 5.99
N LYS A 110 18.21 12.92 7.31
CA LYS A 110 19.08 13.57 8.31
C LYS A 110 20.01 12.61 9.03
N GLU A 111 19.70 11.32 9.03
CA GLU A 111 20.56 10.29 9.60
C GLU A 111 21.76 10.02 8.70
N ASN A 112 22.94 9.85 9.30
CA ASN A 112 24.13 9.43 8.57
C ASN A 112 23.92 8.01 8.03
N GLY A 113 24.12 7.83 6.72
CA GLY A 113 24.04 6.53 6.07
C GLY A 113 24.10 6.62 4.55
N PRO A 114 24.35 5.50 3.86
CA PRO A 114 24.51 5.48 2.40
C PRO A 114 23.24 5.87 1.62
N TYR A 115 22.08 5.91 2.28
CA TYR A 115 20.78 6.17 1.65
C TYR A 115 20.18 7.53 1.99
N GLN A 116 20.94 8.40 2.67
CA GLN A 116 20.49 9.70 3.15
C GLN A 116 19.97 10.59 1.99
N ASP A 117 20.77 10.75 0.93
CA ASP A 117 20.41 11.60 -0.22
C ASP A 117 19.20 11.04 -0.98
N LYS A 118 19.11 9.71 -1.10
CA LYS A 118 17.95 9.03 -1.71
C LYS A 118 16.68 9.30 -0.91
N ALA A 119 16.74 9.19 0.42
CA ALA A 119 15.61 9.52 1.30
C ALA A 119 15.22 11.00 1.20
N LYS A 120 16.19 11.91 1.09
CA LYS A 120 15.97 13.36 0.92
C LYS A 120 15.27 13.69 -0.41
N ALA A 121 15.69 13.07 -1.50
CA ALA A 121 15.08 13.26 -2.82
C ALA A 121 13.61 12.80 -2.81
N ILE A 122 13.36 11.58 -2.33
CA ILE A 122 12.01 10.99 -2.23
C ILE A 122 11.12 11.82 -1.28
N TYR A 123 11.65 12.29 -0.15
CA TYR A 123 10.94 13.19 0.77
C TYR A 123 10.44 14.44 0.05
N THR A 124 11.33 15.09 -0.71
CA THR A 124 11.04 16.36 -1.36
C THR A 124 9.94 16.19 -2.41
N GLU A 125 10.07 15.17 -3.25
CA GLU A 125 9.11 14.88 -4.30
C GLU A 125 7.75 14.43 -3.72
N LEU A 126 7.73 13.51 -2.76
CA LEU A 126 6.48 13.04 -2.15
C LEU A 126 5.75 14.18 -1.44
N ARG A 127 6.49 15.08 -0.79
CA ARG A 127 5.91 16.25 -0.14
C ARG A 127 5.25 17.15 -1.18
N SER A 128 5.92 17.42 -2.30
CA SER A 128 5.35 18.22 -3.38
C SER A 128 4.09 17.62 -4.00
N ASN A 129 3.96 16.30 -4.02
CA ASN A 129 2.75 15.64 -4.53
C ASN A 129 1.57 15.71 -3.55
N LEU A 130 1.83 15.97 -2.27
CA LEU A 130 0.82 15.96 -1.22
C LEU A 130 0.31 17.36 -0.84
N ILE A 131 1.05 18.44 -1.12
CA ILE A 131 0.73 19.83 -0.74
C ILE A 131 0.95 20.84 -1.85
#